data_AF-A0A5C6DNT6-F1
#
_entry.id   AF-A0A5C6DNT6-F1
#
_cell.length_a   1.000
_cell.length_b   1.000
_cell.length_c   1.000
_cell.angle_alpha   90.00
_cell.angle_beta   90.00
_cell.angle_gamma   90.00
#
_symmetry.space_group_name_H-M   'P 1'
#
loop_
_entity.id
_entity.type
_entity.pdbx_description
1 polymer ?
#
loop_
_entity_poly.entity_id
_entity_poly.type
_entity_poly.pdbx_seq_one_letter_code
_entity_poly.pdbx_strand_id
1 'polypeptide(L)'
;MNINERTFGILIAYIIPGWVLLMGASYSSITASAWTSVSVKTSPTVAGFLFATLASIGLGVFISTIRWMLIDPLMYLLGVSQEKLVFNRLNESFDAVRALIDSHYRYYQFHANLSVSLPVALLLRWNNETVDASEFLGAGVVLIILLFGARDSFNKYQVRCREVLS
;
A
#
# COMPACT_ATOMS: atom_id res chain seq x y z
N MET A 1 -7.06 19.06 -7.54
CA MET A 1 -5.79 18.50 -7.02
C MET A 1 -4.89 18.30 -8.22
N ASN A 2 -3.77 19.03 -8.30
CA ASN A 2 -2.85 18.90 -9.43
C ASN A 2 -2.09 17.58 -9.24
N ILE A 3 -2.37 16.56 -10.07
CA ILE A 3 -1.74 15.25 -9.94
C ILE A 3 -0.35 15.35 -10.56
N ASN A 4 0.66 15.52 -9.71
CA ASN A 4 2.06 15.33 -10.10
C ASN A 4 2.56 13.98 -9.55
N GLU A 5 3.74 13.54 -10.00
CA GLU A 5 4.31 12.22 -9.68
C GLU A 5 4.35 11.95 -8.17
N ARG A 6 4.74 12.96 -7.39
CA ARG A 6 4.81 12.86 -5.92
C ARG A 6 3.43 12.61 -5.30
N THR A 7 2.43 13.37 -5.72
CA THR A 7 1.06 13.24 -5.23
C THR A 7 0.46 11.89 -5.63
N PHE A 8 0.71 11.44 -6.85
CA PHE A 8 0.32 10.12 -7.32
C PHE A 8 0.98 9.01 -6.50
N GLY A 9 2.29 9.09 -6.27
CA GLY A 9 3.05 8.14 -5.48
C GLY A 9 2.51 8.00 -4.05
N ILE A 10 2.14 9.09 -3.40
CA ILE A 10 1.51 9.08 -2.06
C ILE A 10 0.13 8.42 -2.11
N LEU A 11 -0.67 8.74 -3.13
CA LEU A 11 -2.01 8.20 -3.30
C LEU A 11 -1.95 6.66 -3.39
N ILE A 12 -1.08 6.13 -4.25
CA ILE A 12 -0.95 4.67 -4.40
C ILE A 12 -0.30 4.05 -3.16
N ALA A 13 0.72 4.67 -2.57
CA ALA A 13 1.45 4.07 -1.46
C ALA A 13 0.61 3.97 -0.19
N TYR A 14 -0.30 4.91 0.08
CA TYR A 14 -1.00 4.98 1.36
C TYR A 14 -2.53 5.01 1.23
N ILE A 15 -3.08 5.85 0.36
CA ILE A 15 -4.54 6.05 0.31
C ILE A 15 -5.23 4.78 -0.19
N ILE A 16 -4.76 4.19 -1.30
CA ILE A 16 -5.38 2.98 -1.86
C ILE A 16 -5.31 1.80 -0.87
N PRO A 17 -4.17 1.43 -0.30
CA PRO A 17 -4.10 0.34 0.69
C PRO A 17 -4.94 0.59 1.93
N GLY A 18 -4.96 1.84 2.41
CA GLY A 18 -5.78 2.21 3.56
C GLY A 18 -7.28 2.16 3.26
N TRP A 19 -7.70 2.53 2.05
CA TRP A 19 -9.08 2.39 1.60
C TRP A 19 -9.51 0.92 1.54
N VAL A 20 -8.67 0.03 1.02
CA VAL A 20 -8.95 -1.42 1.00
C VAL A 20 -9.17 -1.95 2.43
N LEU A 21 -8.34 -1.54 3.38
CA LEU A 21 -8.52 -1.91 4.78
C LEU A 21 -9.81 -1.31 5.38
N LEU A 22 -10.12 -0.05 5.06
CA LEU A 22 -11.35 0.61 5.50
C LEU A 22 -12.60 -0.11 4.98
N MET A 23 -12.57 -0.59 3.74
CA MET A 23 -13.61 -1.42 3.14
C MET A 23 -13.75 -2.78 3.84
N GLY A 24 -12.67 -3.37 4.36
CA GLY A 24 -12.75 -4.54 5.22
C GLY A 24 -13.37 -4.23 6.59
N ALA A 25 -13.00 -3.10 7.17
CA ALA A 25 -13.49 -2.68 8.48
C ALA A 25 -14.98 -2.29 8.49
N SER A 26 -15.54 -1.89 7.33
CA SER A 26 -16.97 -1.55 7.20
C SER A 26 -17.90 -2.73 7.50
N TYR A 27 -17.44 -3.97 7.29
CA TYR A 27 -18.21 -5.16 7.65
C TYR A 27 -18.36 -5.35 9.16
N SER A 28 -17.44 -4.81 9.96
CA SER A 28 -17.45 -4.92 11.43
C SER A 28 -17.86 -3.64 12.16
N SER A 29 -17.91 -2.49 11.46
CA SER A 29 -18.14 -1.18 12.09
C SER A 29 -19.17 -0.36 11.32
N ILE A 30 -20.28 -0.06 12.00
CA ILE A 30 -21.35 0.80 11.48
C ILE A 30 -20.78 2.17 11.06
N THR A 31 -19.82 2.71 11.83
CA THR A 31 -19.18 3.99 11.51
C THR A 31 -18.37 3.91 10.21
N ALA A 32 -17.55 2.87 10.05
CA ALA A 32 -16.78 2.68 8.81
C ALA A 32 -17.69 2.39 7.61
N SER A 33 -18.78 1.66 7.82
CA SER A 33 -19.84 1.44 6.82
C SER A 33 -20.49 2.75 6.38
N ALA A 34 -20.85 3.63 7.32
CA ALA A 34 -21.41 4.93 6.99
C ALA A 34 -20.46 5.79 6.13
N TRP A 35 -19.15 5.74 6.40
CA TRP A 35 -18.15 6.49 5.63
C TRP A 35 -17.87 5.91 4.24
N THR A 36 -18.03 4.60 4.06
CA THR A 36 -17.77 3.90 2.78
C THR A 36 -19.03 3.72 1.94
N SER A 37 -20.22 3.89 2.52
CA SER A 37 -21.50 3.71 1.83
C SER A 37 -21.68 4.73 0.71
N VAL A 38 -21.58 4.27 -0.53
CA VAL A 38 -22.11 4.99 -1.71
C VAL A 38 -23.59 4.64 -1.81
N SER A 39 -24.39 5.23 -0.94
CA SER A 39 -25.83 4.94 -0.91
C SER A 39 -26.50 5.55 -2.14
N VAL A 40 -27.08 4.71 -3.01
CA VAL A 40 -27.82 5.16 -4.21
C VAL A 40 -29.08 5.99 -3.84
N LYS A 41 -29.56 5.86 -2.59
CA LYS A 41 -30.75 6.56 -2.08
C LYS A 41 -30.46 7.84 -1.29
N THR A 42 -29.22 8.07 -0.87
CA THR A 42 -28.82 9.24 -0.08
C THR A 42 -27.59 9.86 -0.72
N SER A 43 -27.69 11.13 -1.14
CA SER A 43 -26.58 11.84 -1.78
C SER A 43 -25.29 11.69 -0.96
N PRO A 44 -24.14 11.39 -1.61
CA PRO A 44 -22.86 11.30 -0.93
C PRO A 44 -22.63 12.54 -0.07
N THR A 45 -22.35 12.34 1.23
CA THR A 45 -22.09 13.48 2.11
C THR A 45 -20.63 13.91 1.99
N VAL A 46 -20.40 15.22 1.93
CA VAL A 46 -19.04 15.79 1.95
C VAL A 46 -18.28 15.33 3.18
N ALA A 47 -18.97 15.23 4.33
CA ALA A 47 -18.40 14.72 5.57
C ALA A 47 -17.96 13.25 5.46
N GLY A 48 -18.79 12.38 4.89
CA GLY A 48 -18.46 10.96 4.69
C GLY A 48 -17.20 10.79 3.83
N PHE A 49 -17.13 11.49 2.70
CA PHE A 49 -15.94 11.49 1.84
C PHE A 49 -14.68 11.97 2.58
N LEU A 50 -14.79 13.07 3.35
CA LEU A 50 -13.67 13.62 4.11
C LEU A 50 -13.17 12.62 5.17
N PHE A 51 -14.07 12.05 5.97
CA PHE A 51 -13.72 11.07 6.99
C PHE A 51 -13.13 9.79 6.39
N ALA A 52 -13.71 9.29 5.30
CA ALA A 52 -13.20 8.08 4.65
C ALA A 52 -11.81 8.31 4.05
N THR A 53 -11.55 9.49 3.49
CA THR A 53 -10.22 9.88 2.98
C THR A 53 -9.20 9.97 4.12
N LEU A 54 -9.54 10.66 5.22
CA LEU A 54 -8.67 10.77 6.40
C LEU A 54 -8.38 9.42 7.04
N ALA A 55 -9.41 8.58 7.19
CA ALA A 55 -9.28 7.22 7.71
C ALA A 55 -8.39 6.37 6.78
N SER A 56 -8.54 6.48 5.46
CA SER A 56 -7.69 5.78 4.50
C SER A 56 -6.23 6.21 4.60
N ILE A 57 -5.94 7.50 4.79
CA ILE A 57 -4.57 7.96 5.01
C ILE A 57 -4.01 7.36 6.30
N GLY A 58 -4.75 7.46 7.41
CA GLY A 58 -4.31 6.92 8.71
C GLY A 58 -4.07 5.42 8.68
N LEU A 59 -5.00 4.65 8.11
CA LEU A 59 -4.88 3.21 7.94
C LEU A 59 -3.74 2.84 6.99
N GLY A 60 -3.53 3.59 5.91
CA GLY A 60 -2.42 3.37 4.99
C GLY A 60 -1.04 3.56 5.64
N VAL A 61 -0.90 4.58 6.48
CA VAL A 61 0.31 4.80 7.28
C VAL A 61 0.51 3.66 8.29
N PHE A 62 -0.56 3.25 8.98
CA PHE A 62 -0.50 2.13 9.93
C PHE A 62 -0.11 0.80 9.25
N ILE A 63 -0.70 0.51 8.08
CA ILE A 63 -0.36 -0.66 7.28
C ILE A 63 1.10 -0.63 6.82
N SER A 64 1.65 0.55 6.53
CA SER A 64 3.07 0.68 6.17
C SER A 64 4.01 0.20 7.28
N THR A 65 3.61 0.37 8.55
CA THR A 65 4.33 -0.16 9.72
C THR A 65 4.22 -1.68 9.81
N ILE A 66 3.04 -2.25 9.56
CA ILE A 66 2.86 -3.71 9.54
C ILE A 66 3.65 -4.32 8.37
N ARG A 67 3.61 -3.69 7.20
CA ARG A 67 4.41 -4.07 6.03
C ARG A 67 5.91 -4.07 6.36
N TRP A 68 6.41 -3.05 7.06
CA TRP A 68 7.80 -3.03 7.51
C TRP A 68 8.12 -4.24 8.42
N MET A 69 7.19 -4.63 9.28
CA MET A 69 7.39 -5.75 10.21
C MET A 69 7.33 -7.12 9.53
N LEU A 70 6.45 -7.29 8.53
CA LEU A 70 6.16 -8.61 7.93
C LEU A 70 6.76 -8.78 6.54
N ILE A 71 6.58 -7.79 5.66
CA ILE A 71 6.92 -7.91 4.25
C ILE A 71 8.38 -7.56 4.00
N ASP A 72 8.93 -6.51 4.62
CA ASP A 72 10.33 -6.13 4.40
C ASP A 72 11.30 -7.32 4.75
N PRO A 73 11.15 -8.03 5.90
CA PRO A 73 11.95 -9.22 6.20
C PRO A 73 11.73 -10.37 5.21
N LEU A 74 10.48 -10.58 4.78
CA LEU A 74 10.15 -11.58 3.76
C LEU A 74 10.86 -11.27 2.44
N MET A 75 10.91 -10.00 2.02
CA MET A 75 11.60 -9.61 0.79
C MET A 75 13.11 -9.89 0.88
N TYR A 76 13.74 -9.64 2.04
CA TYR A 76 15.15 -10.01 2.24
C TYR A 76 15.35 -11.53 2.21
N LEU A 77 14.44 -12.30 2.80
CA LEU A 77 14.48 -13.76 2.73
C LEU A 77 14.33 -14.27 1.28
N LEU A 78 13.52 -13.59 0.46
CA LEU A 78 13.33 -13.88 -0.97
C LEU A 78 14.47 -13.35 -1.86
N GLY A 79 15.58 -12.93 -1.26
CA GLY A 79 16.82 -12.59 -1.95
C GLY A 79 16.88 -11.16 -2.49
N VAL A 80 16.03 -10.23 -2.00
CA VAL A 80 16.24 -8.81 -2.29
C VAL A 80 17.50 -8.34 -1.55
N SER A 81 18.37 -7.61 -2.25
CA SER A 81 19.64 -7.14 -1.66
C SER A 81 19.39 -6.27 -0.41
N GLN A 82 20.03 -6.65 0.70
CA GLN A 82 19.95 -5.96 2.00
C GLN A 82 21.14 -4.99 2.21
N GLU A 83 21.85 -4.62 1.15
CA GLU A 83 23.05 -3.81 1.31
C GLU A 83 22.73 -2.42 1.84
N LYS A 84 23.53 -1.96 2.82
CA LYS A 84 23.36 -0.65 3.45
C LYS A 84 23.73 0.42 2.43
N LEU A 85 22.75 1.25 2.06
CA LEU A 85 23.01 2.43 1.23
C LEU A 85 23.94 3.39 1.97
N VAL A 86 25.06 3.75 1.33
CA VAL A 86 26.06 4.68 1.87
C VAL A 86 25.71 6.08 1.37
N PHE A 87 25.35 6.98 2.27
CA PHE A 87 24.82 8.31 1.91
C PHE A 87 25.90 9.38 1.70
N ASN A 88 27.14 8.99 1.43
CA ASN A 88 28.27 9.92 1.31
C ASN A 88 28.10 10.94 0.17
N ARG A 89 27.36 10.59 -0.89
CA ARG A 89 27.07 11.43 -2.07
C ARG A 89 25.60 11.84 -2.20
N LEU A 90 24.81 11.75 -1.12
CA LEU A 90 23.38 12.01 -1.20
C LEU A 90 23.05 13.43 -1.69
N ASN A 91 23.85 14.43 -1.30
CA ASN A 91 23.65 15.81 -1.73
C ASN A 91 23.92 16.02 -3.23
N GLU A 92 24.89 15.29 -3.80
CA GLU A 92 25.26 15.38 -5.20
C GLU A 92 24.25 14.67 -6.12
N SER A 93 23.58 13.64 -5.59
CA SER A 93 22.66 12.79 -6.34
C SER A 93 21.21 12.88 -5.85
N PHE A 94 20.85 13.97 -5.17
CA PHE A 94 19.54 14.10 -4.51
C PHE A 94 18.37 13.94 -5.49
N ASP A 95 18.44 14.58 -6.66
CA ASP A 95 17.39 14.50 -7.67
C ASP A 95 17.28 13.10 -8.29
N ALA A 96 18.41 12.41 -8.49
CA ALA A 96 18.42 11.04 -8.98
C ALA A 96 17.79 10.08 -7.96
N VAL A 97 18.16 10.19 -6.68
CA VAL A 97 17.55 9.40 -5.60
C VAL A 97 16.06 9.68 -5.48
N ARG A 98 15.64 10.95 -5.63
CA ARG A 98 14.22 11.33 -5.61
C ARG A 98 13.45 10.67 -6.75
N ALA A 99 13.99 10.69 -7.96
CA ALA A 99 13.40 10.01 -9.11
C ALA A 99 13.28 8.49 -8.88
N LEU A 100 14.26 7.86 -8.22
CA LEU A 100 14.19 6.43 -7.86
C LEU A 100 13.12 6.13 -6.80
N ILE A 101 12.93 7.03 -5.83
CA ILE A 101 11.85 6.91 -4.86
C ILE A 101 10.50 6.93 -5.57
N ASP A 102 10.28 7.91 -6.44
CA ASP A 102 9.00 8.11 -7.12
C ASP A 102 8.72 7.01 -8.17
N SER A 103 9.75 6.50 -8.84
CA SER A 103 9.60 5.48 -9.89
C SER A 103 9.61 4.03 -9.41
N HIS A 104 10.29 3.69 -8.30
CA HIS A 104 10.41 2.30 -7.83
C HIS A 104 9.91 2.12 -6.40
N TYR A 105 10.31 2.99 -5.48
CA TYR A 105 9.96 2.80 -4.08
C TYR A 105 8.48 3.02 -3.79
N ARG A 106 7.82 4.00 -4.45
CA ARG A 106 6.37 4.22 -4.31
C ARG A 106 5.56 3.04 -4.82
N TYR A 107 5.99 2.42 -5.92
CA TYR A 107 5.37 1.20 -6.44
C TYR A 107 5.62 0.01 -5.50
N TYR A 108 6.82 -0.12 -4.94
CA TYR A 108 7.06 -1.10 -3.87
C TYR A 108 6.08 -0.91 -2.70
N GLN A 109 5.95 0.32 -2.18
CA GLN A 109 5.05 0.63 -1.08
C GLN A 109 3.59 0.28 -1.43
N PHE A 110 3.12 0.62 -2.63
CA PHE A 110 1.79 0.24 -3.10
C PHE A 110 1.57 -1.28 -3.06
N HIS A 111 2.44 -2.05 -3.73
CA HIS A 111 2.30 -3.50 -3.81
C HIS A 111 2.40 -4.16 -2.42
N ALA A 112 3.39 -3.76 -1.63
CA ALA A 112 3.66 -4.33 -0.32
C ALA A 112 2.57 -3.96 0.69
N ASN A 113 2.08 -2.73 0.70
CA ASN A 113 0.98 -2.34 1.58
C ASN A 113 -0.32 -3.04 1.19
N LEU A 114 -0.65 -3.18 -0.10
CA LEU A 114 -1.82 -3.96 -0.52
C LEU A 114 -1.69 -5.43 -0.15
N SER A 115 -0.49 -6.01 -0.20
CA SER A 115 -0.26 -7.40 0.23
C SER A 115 -0.57 -7.64 1.71
N VAL A 116 -0.59 -6.57 2.53
CA VAL A 116 -1.03 -6.62 3.93
C VAL A 116 -2.52 -6.26 4.05
N SER A 117 -2.96 -5.17 3.43
CA SER A 117 -4.35 -4.70 3.52
C SER A 117 -5.34 -5.72 3.01
N LEU A 118 -5.05 -6.40 1.89
CA LEU A 118 -6.00 -7.31 1.25
C LEU A 118 -6.32 -8.54 2.12
N PRO A 119 -5.34 -9.30 2.66
CA PRO A 119 -5.64 -10.38 3.60
C PRO A 119 -6.39 -9.91 4.84
N VAL A 120 -6.00 -8.78 5.44
CA VAL A 120 -6.67 -8.25 6.64
C VAL A 120 -8.13 -7.87 6.32
N ALA A 121 -8.37 -7.20 5.20
CA ALA A 121 -9.72 -6.84 4.78
C ALA A 121 -10.59 -8.08 4.52
N LEU A 122 -10.02 -9.11 3.89
CA LEU A 122 -10.72 -10.38 3.63
C LEU A 122 -11.05 -11.12 4.92
N LEU A 123 -10.14 -11.14 5.90
CA LEU A 123 -10.39 -11.72 7.22
C LEU A 123 -11.49 -10.97 7.98
N LEU A 124 -11.49 -9.63 7.93
CA LEU A 124 -12.54 -8.82 8.55
C LEU A 124 -13.91 -9.11 7.92
N ARG A 125 -13.98 -9.24 6.59
CA ARG A 125 -15.21 -9.63 5.90
C ARG A 125 -15.64 -11.05 6.28
N TRP A 126 -14.74 -12.02 6.22
CA TRP A 126 -15.05 -13.43 6.51
C TRP A 126 -15.61 -13.64 7.93
N ASN A 127 -15.18 -12.84 8.90
CA ASN A 127 -15.71 -12.89 10.27
C ASN A 127 -17.14 -12.35 10.40
N ASN A 128 -17.66 -11.60 9.42
CA ASN A 128 -18.96 -10.94 9.49
C ASN A 128 -19.93 -11.39 8.38
N GLU A 129 -19.40 -11.91 7.27
CA GLU A 129 -20.15 -12.35 6.10
C GLU A 129 -19.57 -13.64 5.51
N THR A 130 -20.40 -14.36 4.75
CA THR A 130 -19.94 -15.51 3.96
C THR A 130 -19.05 -15.06 2.81
N VAL A 131 -17.86 -15.65 2.73
CA VAL A 131 -16.89 -15.44 1.65
C VAL A 131 -16.72 -16.77 0.92
N ASP A 132 -16.89 -16.75 -0.40
CA ASP A 132 -16.85 -17.97 -1.20
C ASP A 132 -15.41 -18.40 -1.54
N ALA A 133 -15.21 -19.69 -1.81
CA ALA A 133 -13.89 -20.24 -2.13
C ALA A 133 -13.23 -19.57 -3.36
N SER A 134 -14.03 -19.15 -4.35
CA SER A 134 -13.54 -18.42 -5.52
C SER A 134 -13.00 -17.04 -5.16
N GLU A 135 -13.56 -16.38 -4.14
CA GLU A 135 -13.07 -15.08 -3.67
C GLU A 135 -11.72 -15.23 -2.96
N PHE A 136 -11.55 -16.27 -2.14
CA PHE A 136 -10.26 -16.62 -1.55
C PHE A 136 -9.21 -16.97 -2.60
N LEU A 137 -9.59 -17.76 -3.61
CA LEU A 137 -8.70 -18.11 -4.72
C LEU A 137 -8.27 -16.84 -5.49
N GLY A 138 -9.23 -15.98 -5.84
CA GLY A 138 -8.96 -14.72 -6.52
C GLY A 138 -8.05 -13.81 -5.69
N ALA A 139 -8.32 -13.65 -4.40
CA ALA A 139 -7.49 -12.88 -3.49
C ALA A 139 -6.07 -13.46 -3.37
N GLY A 140 -5.94 -14.79 -3.35
CA GLY A 140 -4.65 -15.49 -3.34
C GLY A 140 -3.84 -15.20 -4.61
N VAL A 141 -4.45 -15.26 -5.79
CA VAL A 141 -3.80 -14.90 -7.06
C VAL A 141 -3.34 -13.45 -7.06
N VAL A 142 -4.20 -12.53 -6.64
CA VAL A 142 -3.85 -11.10 -6.52
C VAL A 142 -2.69 -10.91 -5.53
N LEU A 143 -2.73 -11.57 -4.38
CA LEU A 143 -1.67 -11.49 -3.37
C LEU A 143 -0.32 -11.95 -3.92
N ILE A 144 -0.30 -13.04 -4.68
CA ILE A 144 0.91 -13.54 -5.34
C ILE A 144 1.46 -12.47 -6.30
N ILE A 145 0.61 -11.90 -7.15
CA ILE A 145 1.01 -10.83 -8.09
C ILE A 145 1.58 -9.62 -7.34
N LEU A 146 0.93 -9.20 -6.24
CA LEU A 146 1.41 -8.10 -5.41
C LEU A 146 2.77 -8.40 -4.79
N LEU A 147 3.00 -9.60 -4.28
CA LEU A 147 4.28 -9.99 -3.70
C LEU A 147 5.40 -10.03 -4.75
N PHE A 148 5.11 -10.52 -5.97
CA PHE A 148 6.05 -10.46 -7.08
C PHE A 148 6.38 -9.01 -7.47
N GLY A 149 5.36 -8.16 -7.62
CA GLY A 149 5.53 -6.74 -7.94
C GLY A 149 6.31 -5.99 -6.86
N ALA A 150 6.06 -6.30 -5.58
CA ALA A 150 6.79 -5.75 -4.45
C ALA A 150 8.27 -6.15 -4.50
N ARG A 151 8.56 -7.44 -4.69
CA ARG A 151 9.94 -7.95 -4.78
C ARG A 151 10.71 -7.30 -5.91
N ASP A 152 10.15 -7.28 -7.12
CA ASP A 152 10.80 -6.71 -8.30
C ASP A 152 11.07 -5.21 -8.14
N SER A 153 10.07 -4.44 -7.71
CA SER A 153 10.19 -2.99 -7.50
C SER A 153 11.21 -2.65 -6.42
N PHE A 154 11.22 -3.41 -5.31
CA PHE A 154 12.15 -3.18 -4.22
C PHE A 154 13.59 -3.51 -4.61
N ASN A 155 13.79 -4.61 -5.33
CA ASN A 155 15.11 -4.98 -5.83
C ASN A 155 15.66 -3.93 -6.80
N LYS A 156 14.84 -3.47 -7.75
CA LYS A 156 15.22 -2.39 -8.68
C LYS A 156 15.57 -1.10 -7.95
N TYR A 157 14.81 -0.73 -6.92
CA TYR A 157 15.12 0.42 -6.07
C TYR A 157 16.49 0.27 -5.41
N GLN A 158 16.76 -0.86 -4.74
CA GLN A 158 18.03 -1.10 -4.03
C GLN A 158 19.24 -1.08 -4.98
N VAL A 159 19.14 -1.76 -6.12
CA VAL A 159 20.23 -1.83 -7.11
C VAL A 159 20.54 -0.45 -7.68
N ARG A 160 19.52 0.29 -8.13
CA ARG A 160 19.74 1.62 -8.73
C ARG A 160 20.18 2.66 -7.72
N CYS A 161 19.66 2.63 -6.50
CA CYS A 161 20.13 3.54 -5.45
C CYS A 161 21.61 3.33 -5.15
N ARG A 162 22.10 2.08 -5.23
CA ARG A 162 23.52 1.81 -5.08
C ARG A 162 24.35 2.41 -6.20
N GLU A 163 23.95 2.20 -7.45
CA GLU A 163 24.65 2.73 -8.64
C GLU A 163 24.78 4.26 -8.59
N VAL A 164 23.76 4.93 -8.05
CA VAL A 164 23.73 6.39 -7.92
C VAL A 164 24.55 6.89 -6.72
N LEU A 165 24.65 6.11 -5.64
CA LEU A 165 25.30 6.52 -4.39
C LEU A 165 26.74 6.04 -4.23
N SER A 166 27.23 5.14 -5.09
CA SER A 166 28.64 4.72 -5.19
C SER A 166 29.52 5.78 -5.83
#